data_AF-A0A8G2C9S3-F1
#
_entry.id   AF-A0A8G2C9S3-F1
#
_cell.length_a   1.000
_cell.length_b   1.000
_cell.length_c   1.000
_cell.angle_alpha   90.00
_cell.angle_beta   90.00
_cell.angle_gamma   90.00
#
_symmetry.space_group_name_H-M   'P 1'
#
loop_
_entity.id
_entity.type
_entity.pdbx_description
1 polymer ?
#
loop_
_entity_poly.entity_id
_entity_poly.type
_entity_poly.pdbx_seq_one_letter_code
_entity_poly.pdbx_strand_id
1 'polypeptide(L)'
;MADYLGQTTDIILGQDFLTWLWFRSEVTNGNFSSKEGRPYNLYVEQRISVQGGEGETLETATVSGSTSELKEARLGLSMGKKVTRALIRIEQDTEAWQLTLKAEDFSLGSLKTPKVEKADANEEDDVDGPFLEKIYLIESCLTLLDDTYRTFLETRLSNDWKETVQKIGQWLNNSE
;
A
#
# COMPACT_ATOMS: atom_id res chain seq x y z
N MET A 1 2.71 -27.48 -22.53
CA MET A 1 1.91 -26.43 -21.88
C MET A 1 2.11 -26.64 -20.39
N ALA A 2 3.10 -25.95 -19.82
CA ALA A 2 3.42 -26.04 -18.40
C ALA A 2 3.11 -24.66 -17.85
N ASP A 3 2.02 -24.55 -17.12
CA ASP A 3 1.79 -23.40 -16.26
C ASP A 3 2.96 -23.37 -15.28
N TYR A 4 3.81 -22.35 -15.41
CA TYR A 4 4.92 -22.12 -14.50
C TYR A 4 4.31 -21.85 -13.13
N LEU A 5 4.52 -22.76 -12.19
CA LEU A 5 3.99 -22.78 -10.81
C LEU A 5 4.36 -21.54 -9.95
N GLY A 6 5.05 -20.54 -10.53
CA GLY A 6 5.35 -19.25 -9.90
C GLY A 6 4.40 -18.10 -10.27
N GLN A 7 3.53 -18.24 -11.28
CA GLN A 7 2.73 -17.08 -11.74
C GLN A 7 1.52 -16.71 -10.88
N THR A 8 1.02 -17.61 -10.02
CA THR A 8 -0.24 -17.36 -9.28
C THR A 8 -0.04 -17.04 -7.80
N THR A 9 1.00 -17.60 -7.17
CA THR A 9 1.19 -17.50 -5.71
C THR A 9 1.63 -16.09 -5.27
N ASP A 10 2.51 -15.44 -6.04
CA ASP A 10 3.06 -14.12 -5.69
C ASP A 10 1.99 -13.03 -5.78
N ILE A 11 1.09 -13.13 -6.77
CA ILE A 11 -0.04 -12.22 -6.95
C ILE A 11 -1.00 -12.29 -5.76
N ILE A 12 -1.27 -13.50 -5.23
CA ILE A 12 -2.17 -13.67 -4.09
C ILE A 12 -1.64 -12.95 -2.85
N LEU A 13 -0.33 -13.02 -2.61
CA LEU A 13 0.26 -12.37 -1.44
C LEU A 13 0.22 -10.84 -1.54
N GLY A 14 0.49 -10.29 -2.72
CA GLY A 14 0.32 -8.85 -2.98
C GLY A 14 -1.13 -8.39 -2.84
N GLN A 15 -2.10 -9.19 -3.31
CA GLN A 15 -3.53 -8.90 -3.19
C GLN A 15 -4.01 -8.96 -1.73
N ASP A 16 -3.57 -9.98 -0.98
CA ASP A 16 -3.83 -10.11 0.46
C ASP A 16 -3.23 -8.92 1.21
N PHE A 17 -1.99 -8.54 0.89
CA PHE A 17 -1.32 -7.38 1.51
C PHE A 17 -2.09 -6.09 1.27
N LEU A 18 -2.44 -5.76 0.01
CA LEU A 18 -3.15 -4.52 -0.28
C LEU A 18 -4.55 -4.49 0.35
N THR A 19 -5.24 -5.63 0.40
CA THR A 19 -6.54 -5.74 1.08
C THR A 19 -6.40 -5.52 2.58
N TRP A 20 -5.42 -6.18 3.21
CA TRP A 20 -5.11 -6.00 4.63
C TRP A 20 -4.66 -4.57 4.93
N LEU A 21 -3.86 -3.95 4.07
CA LEU A 21 -3.33 -2.60 4.25
C LEU A 21 -4.47 -1.59 4.28
N TRP A 22 -5.41 -1.71 3.35
CA TRP A 22 -6.60 -0.85 3.32
C TRP A 22 -7.41 -1.01 4.60
N PHE A 23 -7.79 -2.25 4.95
CA PHE A 23 -8.49 -2.54 6.20
C PHE A 23 -7.75 -1.95 7.41
N ARG A 24 -6.45 -2.25 7.56
CA ARG A 24 -5.63 -1.85 8.70
C ARG A 24 -5.53 -0.33 8.80
N SER A 25 -5.35 0.37 7.67
CA SER A 25 -5.28 1.82 7.63
C SER A 25 -6.59 2.48 8.10
N GLU A 26 -7.75 1.92 7.78
CA GLU A 26 -9.03 2.48 8.26
C GLU A 26 -9.25 2.20 9.75
N VAL A 27 -9.09 0.95 10.20
CA VAL A 27 -9.39 0.59 11.60
C VAL A 27 -8.43 1.18 12.62
N THR A 28 -7.22 1.56 12.19
CA THR A 28 -6.25 2.26 13.04
C THR A 28 -6.23 3.77 12.82
N ASN A 29 -7.12 4.30 11.97
CA ASN A 29 -7.09 5.70 11.56
C ASN A 29 -5.70 6.14 11.06
N GLY A 30 -5.07 5.24 10.30
CA GLY A 30 -3.76 5.39 9.70
C GLY A 30 -2.59 5.20 10.65
N ASN A 31 -2.76 4.76 11.91
CA ASN A 31 -1.64 4.67 12.85
C ASN A 31 -0.85 3.36 12.71
N PHE A 32 0.44 3.49 12.38
CA PHE A 32 1.40 2.40 12.29
C PHE A 32 2.64 2.70 13.16
N SER A 33 3.47 1.68 13.35
CA SER A 33 4.72 1.77 14.10
C SER A 33 5.81 1.06 13.34
N SER A 34 6.99 1.69 13.24
CA SER A 34 8.18 1.10 12.64
C SER A 34 8.69 -0.06 13.48
N LYS A 35 9.64 -0.83 12.94
CA LYS A 35 10.32 -1.91 13.68
C LYS A 35 10.99 -1.41 14.98
N GLU A 36 11.37 -0.13 15.02
CA GLU A 36 12.02 0.52 16.16
C GLU A 36 11.00 1.12 17.15
N GLY A 37 9.70 0.98 16.89
CA GLY A 37 8.65 1.58 17.72
C GLY A 37 8.34 3.04 17.40
N ARG A 38 8.86 3.59 16.29
CA ARG A 38 8.58 4.98 15.91
C ARG A 38 7.23 5.08 15.20
N PRO A 39 6.34 6.00 15.60
CA PRO A 39 5.07 6.16 14.94
C PRO A 39 5.23 6.72 13.52
N TYR A 40 4.34 6.32 12.63
CA TYR A 40 4.11 6.95 11.33
C TYR A 40 2.66 6.71 10.94
N ASN A 41 2.18 7.49 9.98
CA ASN A 41 0.87 7.31 9.41
C ASN A 41 0.92 6.70 8.01
N LEU A 42 -0.01 5.81 7.72
CA LEU A 42 -0.18 5.23 6.39
C LEU A 42 -1.66 5.16 6.04
N TYR A 43 -1.99 5.68 4.86
CA TYR A 43 -3.34 5.73 4.33
C TYR A 43 -3.39 5.08 2.95
N VAL A 44 -4.46 4.33 2.68
CA VAL A 44 -4.85 4.00 1.32
C VAL A 44 -5.76 5.12 0.82
N GLU A 45 -5.27 5.86 -0.17
CA GLU A 45 -5.96 7.01 -0.75
C GLU A 45 -7.15 6.58 -1.61
N GLN A 46 -7.93 7.56 -2.07
CA GLN A 46 -9.12 7.39 -2.91
C GLN A 46 -8.86 6.86 -4.33
N ARG A 47 -7.81 6.06 -4.55
CA ARG A 47 -7.52 5.43 -5.84
C ARG A 47 -7.08 3.98 -5.65
N ILE A 48 -8.00 3.07 -5.93
CA ILE A 48 -7.81 1.61 -5.78
C ILE A 48 -8.29 0.92 -7.05
N SER A 49 -7.54 -0.08 -7.51
CA SER A 49 -7.98 -0.99 -8.56
C SER A 49 -8.34 -2.34 -7.95
N VAL A 50 -9.51 -2.86 -8.29
CA VAL A 50 -9.96 -4.20 -7.92
C VAL A 50 -10.22 -5.02 -9.18
N GLN A 51 -9.92 -6.32 -9.13
CA GLN A 51 -10.11 -7.24 -10.26
C GLN A 51 -10.96 -8.44 -9.83
N GLY A 52 -11.89 -8.85 -10.68
CA GLY A 52 -12.66 -10.09 -10.53
C GLY A 52 -12.61 -10.92 -11.82
N GLY A 53 -13.21 -12.11 -11.78
CA GLY A 53 -13.20 -13.05 -12.90
C GLY A 53 -11.95 -13.93 -12.94
N GLU A 54 -11.94 -14.93 -13.82
CA GLU A 54 -10.84 -15.89 -13.98
C GLU A 54 -10.49 -16.07 -15.47
N GLY A 55 -9.21 -16.38 -15.75
CA GLY A 55 -8.74 -16.68 -17.11
C GLY A 55 -8.93 -15.52 -18.10
N GLU A 56 -9.64 -15.75 -19.20
CA GLU A 56 -9.89 -14.74 -20.23
C GLU A 56 -11.01 -13.75 -19.87
N THR A 57 -11.69 -13.95 -18.72
CA THR A 57 -12.83 -13.13 -18.25
C THR A 57 -12.45 -12.15 -17.14
N LEU A 58 -11.20 -11.67 -17.12
CA LEU A 58 -10.73 -10.73 -16.11
C LEU A 58 -11.39 -9.36 -16.27
N GLU A 59 -12.13 -8.94 -15.24
CA GLU A 59 -12.76 -7.63 -15.15
C GLU A 59 -12.01 -6.76 -14.14
N THR A 60 -11.36 -5.69 -14.62
CA THR A 60 -10.68 -4.71 -13.76
C THR A 60 -11.52 -3.45 -13.62
N ALA A 61 -11.84 -3.09 -12.39
CA ALA A 61 -12.43 -1.79 -12.06
C ALA A 61 -11.37 -0.94 -11.33
N THR A 62 -11.12 0.28 -11.82
CA THR A 62 -10.35 1.27 -11.07
C THR A 62 -11.29 2.33 -10.57
N VAL A 63 -11.25 2.54 -9.27
CA VAL A 63 -12.07 3.51 -8.57
C VAL A 63 -11.17 4.68 -8.20
N SER A 64 -11.62 5.90 -8.48
CA SER A 64 -10.82 7.11 -8.24
C SER A 64 -11.74 8.29 -7.91
N GLY A 65 -11.93 8.59 -6.62
CA GLY A 65 -12.89 9.61 -6.22
C GLY A 65 -13.57 9.35 -4.88
N SER A 66 -14.79 9.88 -4.74
CA SER A 66 -15.50 10.08 -3.47
C SER A 66 -15.63 8.85 -2.54
N THR A 67 -16.00 9.06 -1.27
CA THR A 67 -16.27 7.98 -0.31
C THR A 67 -17.28 6.94 -0.83
N SER A 68 -18.22 7.33 -1.70
CA SER A 68 -19.21 6.43 -2.33
C SER A 68 -18.56 5.41 -3.26
N GLU A 69 -17.53 5.81 -3.97
CA GLU A 69 -16.79 5.01 -4.93
C GLU A 69 -15.95 3.93 -4.22
N LEU A 70 -15.31 4.30 -3.10
CA LEU A 70 -14.61 3.34 -2.24
C LEU A 70 -15.56 2.31 -1.60
N LYS A 71 -16.82 2.69 -1.29
CA LYS A 71 -17.84 1.73 -0.82
C LYS A 71 -18.16 0.69 -1.90
N GLU A 72 -18.25 1.07 -3.17
CA GLU A 72 -18.47 0.14 -4.28
C GLU A 72 -17.29 -0.84 -4.47
N ALA A 73 -16.05 -0.33 -4.35
CA ALA A 73 -14.87 -1.20 -4.36
C ALA A 73 -14.89 -2.22 -3.20
N ARG A 74 -15.28 -1.81 -1.98
CA ARG A 74 -15.44 -2.73 -0.83
C ARG A 74 -16.52 -3.78 -1.07
N LEU A 75 -17.65 -3.39 -1.66
CA LEU A 75 -18.70 -4.35 -2.06
C LEU A 75 -18.15 -5.34 -3.11
N GLY A 76 -17.33 -4.88 -4.05
CA GLY A 76 -16.63 -5.74 -4.99
C GLY A 76 -15.77 -6.79 -4.29
N LEU A 77 -15.04 -6.42 -3.24
CA LEU A 77 -14.20 -7.35 -2.46
C LEU A 77 -15.04 -8.41 -1.74
N SER A 78 -16.22 -8.06 -1.20
CA SER A 78 -17.11 -9.04 -0.57
C SER A 78 -17.68 -10.05 -1.57
N MET A 79 -17.74 -9.69 -2.85
CA MET A 79 -18.12 -10.57 -3.97
C MET A 79 -16.93 -11.32 -4.61
N GLY A 80 -15.75 -11.28 -3.99
CA GLY A 80 -14.58 -12.05 -4.42
C GLY A 80 -13.60 -11.29 -5.33
N LYS A 81 -13.82 -10.00 -5.63
CA LYS A 81 -12.77 -9.19 -6.27
C LYS A 81 -11.57 -9.06 -5.36
N LYS A 82 -10.41 -8.78 -5.94
CA LYS A 82 -9.13 -8.64 -5.23
C LYS A 82 -8.51 -7.28 -5.53
N VAL A 83 -7.88 -6.65 -4.53
CA VAL A 83 -7.16 -5.39 -4.73
C VAL A 83 -5.89 -5.65 -5.53
N THR A 84 -5.74 -5.04 -6.70
CA THR A 84 -4.57 -5.20 -7.57
C THR A 84 -3.64 -4.01 -7.57
N ARG A 85 -4.12 -2.84 -7.15
CA ARG A 85 -3.33 -1.61 -7.07
C ARG A 85 -3.92 -0.65 -6.04
N ALA A 86 -3.06 0.05 -5.30
CA ALA A 86 -3.47 1.07 -4.35
C ALA A 86 -2.56 2.31 -4.44
N LEU A 87 -3.15 3.50 -4.39
CA LEU A 87 -2.43 4.73 -4.07
C LEU A 87 -2.28 4.83 -2.56
N ILE A 88 -1.05 4.96 -2.08
CA ILE A 88 -0.67 4.98 -0.68
C ILE A 88 -0.06 6.33 -0.36
N ARG A 89 -0.46 6.92 0.77
CA ARG A 89 0.20 8.06 1.40
C ARG A 89 0.83 7.61 2.71
N ILE A 90 2.10 7.97 2.92
CA ILE A 90 2.83 7.72 4.16
C ILE A 90 3.24 9.07 4.73
N GLU A 91 3.12 9.27 6.03
CA GLU A 91 3.55 10.48 6.73
C GLU A 91 4.35 10.11 7.97
N GLN A 92 5.48 10.77 8.16
CA GLN A 92 6.29 10.64 9.36
C GLN A 92 6.91 11.99 9.68
N ASP A 93 6.72 12.45 10.92
CA ASP A 93 7.16 13.77 11.37
C ASP A 93 6.61 14.89 10.46
N THR A 94 7.49 15.58 9.72
CA THR A 94 7.14 16.64 8.75
C THR A 94 7.10 16.15 7.31
N GLU A 95 7.47 14.90 7.07
CA GLU A 95 7.66 14.33 5.75
C GLU A 95 6.42 13.55 5.30
N ALA A 96 6.07 13.72 4.02
CA ALA A 96 4.97 13.00 3.39
C ALA A 96 5.38 12.42 2.04
N TRP A 97 5.06 11.15 1.83
CA TRP A 97 5.27 10.42 0.58
C TRP A 97 3.95 9.99 -0.01
N GLN A 98 3.90 9.90 -1.34
CA GLN A 98 2.79 9.29 -2.06
C GLN A 98 3.34 8.35 -3.12
N LEU A 99 2.83 7.13 -3.18
CA LEU A 99 3.23 6.12 -4.15
C LEU A 99 2.05 5.25 -4.57
N THR A 100 2.16 4.60 -5.72
CA THR A 100 1.25 3.53 -6.11
C THR A 100 1.95 2.19 -5.96
N LEU A 101 1.32 1.22 -5.30
CA LEU A 101 1.84 -0.15 -5.21
C LEU A 101 0.95 -1.10 -6.01
N LYS A 102 1.56 -2.01 -6.77
CA LYS A 102 0.86 -3.08 -7.50
C LYS A 102 0.99 -4.42 -6.79
N ALA A 103 -0.08 -5.20 -6.75
CA ALA A 103 -0.06 -6.52 -6.14
C ALA A 103 0.74 -7.55 -6.94
N GLU A 104 0.71 -7.47 -8.28
CA GLU A 104 1.23 -8.51 -9.16
C GLU A 104 2.75 -8.70 -9.04
N ASP A 105 3.50 -7.60 -9.02
CA ASP A 105 4.95 -7.57 -9.06
C ASP A 105 5.56 -6.78 -7.89
N PHE A 106 4.72 -6.34 -6.95
CA PHE A 106 5.09 -5.46 -5.84
C PHE A 106 5.82 -4.17 -6.28
N SER A 107 5.63 -3.74 -7.54
CA SER A 107 6.32 -2.56 -8.08
C SER A 107 5.74 -1.26 -7.53
N LEU A 108 6.64 -0.34 -7.18
CA LEU A 108 6.32 1.02 -6.82
C LEU A 108 6.24 1.88 -8.09
N GLY A 109 5.14 2.60 -8.25
CA GLY A 109 4.93 3.59 -9.30
C GLY A 109 4.67 4.97 -8.71
N SER A 110 5.00 6.01 -9.48
CA SER A 110 4.62 7.40 -9.16
C SER A 110 5.04 7.88 -7.75
N LEU A 111 6.18 7.40 -7.25
CA LEU A 111 6.72 7.85 -5.96
C LEU A 111 6.98 9.36 -5.99
N LYS A 112 6.26 10.08 -5.15
CA LYS A 112 6.49 11.47 -4.79
C LYS A 112 7.10 11.49 -3.39
N THR A 113 8.31 12.01 -3.30
CA THR A 113 8.96 12.29 -2.02
C THR A 113 8.61 13.70 -1.56
N PRO A 114 8.95 14.04 -0.31
CA PRO A 114 9.04 15.42 0.13
C PRO A 114 9.91 16.28 -0.79
N LYS A 115 9.69 17.59 -0.69
CA LYS A 115 10.40 18.58 -1.47
C LYS A 115 11.81 18.73 -0.93
N VAL A 116 12.79 18.45 -1.77
CA VAL A 116 14.21 18.74 -1.54
C VAL A 116 14.47 20.17 -2.01
N GLU A 117 15.06 21.00 -1.15
CA GLU A 117 15.46 22.34 -1.54
C GLU A 117 16.68 22.28 -2.47
N LYS A 118 16.79 23.26 -3.37
CA LYS A 118 17.94 23.32 -4.28
C LYS A 118 19.15 23.85 -3.52
N ALA A 119 20.32 23.32 -3.83
CA ALA A 119 21.59 23.89 -3.38
C ALA A 119 21.61 25.39 -3.70
N ASP A 120 22.11 26.19 -2.75
CA ASP A 120 22.32 27.61 -2.99
C ASP A 120 23.38 27.76 -4.08
N ALA A 121 23.09 28.56 -5.11
CA ALA A 121 24.01 28.77 -6.23
C ALA A 121 25.34 29.42 -5.81
N ASN A 122 25.42 29.93 -4.58
CA ASN A 122 26.61 30.55 -4.01
C ASN A 122 27.47 29.58 -3.17
N GLU A 123 27.02 28.34 -2.95
CA GLU A 123 27.74 27.32 -2.16
C GLU A 123 28.26 26.22 -3.10
N GLU A 124 29.44 26.42 -3.68
CA GLU A 124 30.09 25.47 -4.61
C GLU A 124 30.40 24.10 -3.97
N ASP A 125 30.40 24.01 -2.63
CA ASP A 125 30.71 22.80 -1.87
C ASP A 125 29.47 21.90 -1.58
N ASP A 126 28.24 22.35 -1.86
CA ASP A 126 26.98 21.61 -1.57
C ASP A 126 26.23 21.12 -2.81
N VAL A 127 26.96 20.79 -3.88
CA VAL A 127 26.36 20.30 -5.13
C VAL A 127 25.67 18.94 -4.94
N ASP A 128 26.19 18.10 -4.04
CA ASP A 128 25.69 16.74 -3.81
C ASP A 128 24.58 16.67 -2.73
N GLY A 129 24.43 17.70 -1.88
CA GLY A 129 23.47 17.70 -0.77
C GLY A 129 22.04 17.35 -1.18
N PRO A 130 21.44 18.06 -2.15
CA PRO A 130 20.09 17.76 -2.63
C PRO A 130 19.94 16.34 -3.20
N PHE A 131 20.99 15.82 -3.84
CA PHE A 131 20.97 14.46 -4.39
C PHE A 131 20.98 13.42 -3.27
N LEU A 132 21.84 13.59 -2.26
CA LEU A 132 21.91 12.72 -1.10
C LEU A 132 20.61 12.76 -0.27
N GLU A 133 20.05 13.96 -0.06
CA GLU A 133 18.75 14.11 0.59
C GLU A 133 17.65 13.36 -0.17
N LYS A 134 17.64 13.45 -1.50
CA LYS A 134 16.68 12.72 -2.33
C LYS A 134 16.80 11.20 -2.17
N ILE A 135 18.02 10.67 -2.13
CA ILE A 135 18.27 9.23 -1.88
C ILE A 135 17.73 8.86 -0.50
N TYR A 136 18.08 9.63 0.53
CA TYR A 136 17.64 9.40 1.90
C TYR A 136 16.11 9.36 2.01
N LEU A 137 15.39 10.28 1.36
CA LEU A 137 13.93 10.30 1.35
C LEU A 137 13.32 9.09 0.65
N ILE A 138 13.95 8.57 -0.40
CA ILE A 138 13.50 7.33 -1.08
C ILE A 138 13.72 6.14 -0.15
N GLU A 139 14.91 6.01 0.44
CA GLU A 139 15.24 4.91 1.37
C GLU A 139 14.34 4.92 2.61
N SER A 140 14.02 6.10 3.13
CA SER A 140 13.09 6.28 4.25
C SER A 140 11.70 5.77 3.91
N CYS A 141 11.16 6.13 2.74
CA CYS A 141 9.86 5.62 2.27
C CYS A 141 9.85 4.09 2.14
N LEU A 142 10.92 3.52 1.56
CA LEU A 142 11.05 2.07 1.38
C LEU A 142 11.12 1.36 2.73
N THR A 143 11.87 1.91 3.69
CA THR A 143 11.98 1.36 5.05
C THR A 143 10.62 1.31 5.74
N LEU A 144 9.81 2.38 5.63
CA LEU A 144 8.46 2.40 6.21
C LEU A 144 7.52 1.40 5.52
N LEU A 145 7.65 1.21 4.20
CA LEU A 145 6.90 0.20 3.46
C LEU A 145 7.31 -1.22 3.89
N ASP A 146 8.60 -1.47 4.06
CA ASP A 146 9.13 -2.75 4.53
C ASP A 146 8.67 -3.09 5.95
N ASP A 147 8.65 -2.10 6.86
CA ASP A 147 8.14 -2.28 8.22
C ASP A 147 6.63 -2.58 8.23
N THR A 148 5.88 -1.92 7.34
CA THR A 148 4.46 -2.21 7.13
C THR A 148 4.26 -3.64 6.62
N TYR A 149 5.04 -4.06 5.62
CA TYR A 149 4.96 -5.39 5.03
C TYR A 149 5.40 -6.48 6.01
N ARG A 150 6.41 -6.23 6.83
CA ARG A 150 6.80 -7.10 7.95
C ARG A 150 5.64 -7.31 8.92
N THR A 151 4.99 -6.23 9.36
CA THR A 151 3.82 -6.30 10.26
C THR A 151 2.70 -7.13 9.66
N PHE A 152 2.46 -6.98 8.35
CA PHE A 152 1.52 -7.84 7.62
C PHE A 152 1.95 -9.31 7.67
N LEU A 153 3.19 -9.63 7.33
CA LEU A 153 3.69 -11.00 7.31
C LEU A 153 3.62 -11.66 8.70
N GLU A 154 3.98 -10.92 9.75
CA GLU A 154 3.86 -11.38 11.14
C GLU A 154 2.39 -11.71 11.48
N THR A 155 1.45 -10.87 11.06
CA THR A 155 0.01 -11.12 11.25
C THR A 155 -0.50 -12.28 10.37
N ARG A 156 -0.03 -12.37 9.13
CA ARG A 156 -0.46 -13.34 8.12
C ARG A 156 -0.01 -14.76 8.43
N LEU A 157 1.12 -14.88 9.10
CA LEU A 157 1.75 -16.15 9.48
C LEU A 157 1.49 -16.53 10.94
N SER A 158 0.86 -15.65 11.74
CA SER A 158 0.48 -15.97 13.11
C SER A 158 -0.79 -16.82 13.19
N ASN A 159 -1.04 -17.37 14.38
CA ASN A 159 -2.29 -18.08 14.68
C ASN A 159 -3.53 -17.16 14.66
N ASP A 160 -3.32 -15.84 14.72
CA ASP A 160 -4.39 -14.82 14.77
C ASP A 160 -4.89 -14.43 13.37
N TRP A 161 -4.29 -14.98 12.30
CA TRP A 161 -4.70 -14.67 10.94
C TRP A 161 -6.18 -14.92 10.69
N LYS A 162 -6.73 -16.02 11.23
CA LYS A 162 -8.15 -16.36 11.07
C LYS A 162 -9.06 -15.29 11.67
N GLU A 163 -8.70 -14.75 12.83
CA GLU A 163 -9.44 -13.64 13.46
C GLU A 163 -9.30 -12.36 12.63
N THR A 164 -8.11 -12.09 12.11
CA THR A 164 -7.87 -10.93 11.23
C THR A 164 -8.76 -11.01 9.98
N VAL A 165 -8.85 -12.17 9.33
CA VAL A 165 -9.75 -12.39 8.18
C VAL A 165 -11.22 -12.17 8.56
N GLN A 166 -11.65 -12.60 9.75
CA GLN A 166 -13.01 -12.33 10.22
C GLN A 166 -13.27 -10.83 10.41
N LYS A 167 -12.32 -10.09 10.99
CA LYS A 167 -12.41 -8.63 11.14
C LYS A 167 -12.43 -7.92 9.79
N ILE A 168 -11.63 -8.36 8.82
CA ILE A 168 -11.69 -7.86 7.44
C ILE A 168 -13.06 -8.12 6.84
N GLY A 169 -13.63 -9.32 7.00
CA GLY A 169 -14.97 -9.65 6.51
C GLY A 169 -16.07 -8.79 7.13
N GLN A 170 -16.00 -8.54 8.45
CA GLN A 170 -16.92 -7.63 9.14
C GLN A 170 -16.77 -6.19 8.63
N TRP A 171 -15.53 -5.72 8.46
CA TRP A 171 -15.25 -4.42 7.88
C TRP A 171 -15.84 -4.30 6.48
N LEU A 172 -15.65 -5.27 5.58
CA LEU A 172 -16.23 -5.24 4.24
C LEU A 172 -17.77 -5.11 4.26
N ASN A 173 -18.43 -5.70 5.26
CA ASN A 173 -19.89 -5.67 5.38
C ASN A 173 -20.43 -4.43 6.11
N ASN A 174 -19.63 -3.79 6.97
CA ASN A 174 -19.97 -2.55 7.65
C ASN A 174 -19.77 -1.36 6.71
N SER A 175 -20.75 -1.16 5.82
CA SER A 175 -20.81 -0.05 4.86
C SER A 175 -21.81 1.05 5.27
N GLU A 176 -22.05 1.22 6.58
CA GLU A 176 -22.81 2.38 7.09
C GLU A 176 -22.03 3.68 6.88
#